data_AF-A0A9E5T677-F1
#
_entry.id   AF-A0A9E5T677-F1
#
_cell.length_a   1.000
_cell.length_b   1.000
_cell.length_c   1.000
_cell.angle_alpha   90.00
_cell.angle_beta   90.00
_cell.angle_gamma   90.00
#
_symmetry.space_group_name_H-M   'P 1'
#
loop_
_entity.id
_entity.type
_entity.pdbx_description
1 polymer ?
#
loop_
_entity_poly.entity_id
_entity_poly.type
_entity_poly.pdbx_seq_one_letter_code
_entity_poly.pdbx_strand_id
1 'polypeptide(L)'
;MTDELKITFLCPNGHKLSGPASLQGKPGQCPHCGSKFTIPDYSQGEDSGAVGVADEVAGPPAPEDSQVGPGQETSAPIDPDTLAVADTTIAAVPPTMLVQHPPATSPELSSAATGLLSLRDAFEILWARRSTGAYVELHLKSGDILSPEFYSTSLSGPAQGLFATRDDDGCYALAAVAWDAVAQVSLRGVAQLPDDLFAD
;
A
#
# COMPACT_ATOMS: atom_id res chain seq x y z
N MET A 1 16.65 3.36 42.73
CA MET A 1 17.28 3.55 41.41
C MET A 1 16.14 3.50 40.42
N THR A 2 15.65 4.66 39.98
CA THR A 2 14.42 4.77 39.19
C THR A 2 14.74 4.32 37.76
N ASP A 3 14.18 3.19 37.36
CA ASP A 3 14.25 2.71 35.98
C ASP A 3 13.45 3.68 35.11
N GLU A 4 14.16 4.53 34.35
CA GLU A 4 13.55 5.50 33.47
C GLU A 4 13.07 4.76 32.21
N LEU A 5 11.75 4.50 32.15
CA LEU A 5 11.09 3.84 31.03
C LEU A 5 11.52 4.51 29.71
N LYS A 6 12.28 3.80 28.88
CA LYS A 6 12.77 4.29 27.59
C LYS A 6 11.84 3.83 26.49
N ILE A 7 11.22 4.78 25.79
CA ILE A 7 10.39 4.51 24.62
C ILE A 7 11.19 4.62 23.34
N THR A 8 10.76 3.88 22.31
CA THR A 8 11.35 3.93 20.97
C THR A 8 10.24 4.20 19.97
N PHE A 9 10.46 5.19 19.10
CA PHE A 9 9.47 5.66 18.13
C PHE A 9 10.18 6.15 16.86
N LEU A 10 9.40 6.36 15.80
CA LEU A 10 9.89 6.88 14.52
C LEU A 10 9.50 8.35 14.38
N CYS A 11 10.41 9.16 13.86
CA CYS A 11 10.05 10.51 13.40
C CYS A 11 9.24 10.40 12.09
N PRO A 12 8.54 11.47 11.65
CA PRO A 12 7.74 11.44 10.41
C PRO A 12 8.54 11.20 9.12
N ASN A 13 9.88 11.23 9.17
CA ASN A 13 10.76 10.88 8.04
C ASN A 13 11.37 9.47 8.19
N GLY A 14 10.91 8.67 9.16
CA GLY A 14 11.35 7.28 9.34
C GLY A 14 12.62 7.07 10.17
N HIS A 15 13.22 8.12 10.76
CA HIS A 15 14.38 7.95 11.66
C HIS A 15 13.94 7.37 13.01
N LYS A 16 14.61 6.31 13.45
CA LYS A 16 14.39 5.68 14.75
C LYS A 16 15.01 6.52 15.87
N LEU A 17 14.18 6.91 16.83
CA LEU A 17 14.56 7.70 17.99
C LEU A 17 14.19 6.94 19.26
N SER A 18 14.99 7.15 20.31
CA SER A 18 14.70 6.62 21.63
C SER A 18 14.90 7.69 22.68
N GLY A 19 13.99 7.76 23.63
CA GLY A 19 14.02 8.75 24.70
C GLY A 19 13.21 8.29 25.91
N PRO A 20 13.28 9.04 27.02
CA PRO A 20 12.50 8.72 28.21
C PRO A 20 11.00 8.89 27.94
N ALA A 21 10.18 8.04 28.57
CA ALA A 21 8.72 8.07 28.53
C ALA A 21 8.15 9.41 29.00
N SER A 22 8.90 10.17 29.79
CA SER A 22 8.57 11.55 30.21
C SER A 22 8.46 12.56 29.06
N LEU A 23 8.91 12.19 27.85
CA LEU A 23 8.78 13.01 26.64
C LEU A 23 7.54 12.67 25.81
N GLN A 24 6.78 11.65 26.18
CA GLN A 24 5.51 11.33 25.52
C GLN A 24 4.54 12.52 25.60
N GLY A 25 3.81 12.75 24.50
CA GLY A 25 2.91 13.88 24.34
C GLY A 25 3.59 15.25 24.20
N LYS A 26 4.92 15.35 24.33
CA LYS A 26 5.65 16.63 24.20
C LYS A 26 6.15 16.84 22.75
N PRO A 27 6.30 18.11 22.32
CA PRO A 27 6.96 18.41 21.06
C PRO A 27 8.44 18.02 21.12
N GLY A 28 8.86 17.21 20.17
CA GLY A 28 10.23 16.78 19.93
C GLY A 28 10.76 17.28 18.59
N GLN A 29 12.08 17.20 18.43
CA GLN A 29 12.76 17.48 17.18
C GLN A 29 13.70 16.33 16.84
N CYS A 30 13.68 15.88 15.60
CA CYS A 30 14.56 14.81 15.15
C CYS A 30 15.99 15.36 14.98
N PRO A 31 17.02 14.77 15.62
CA PRO A 31 18.41 15.18 15.43
C PRO A 31 18.98 14.84 14.04
N HIS A 32 18.35 13.91 13.30
CA HIS A 32 18.83 13.49 11.98
C HIS A 32 18.32 14.38 10.85
N CYS A 33 17.03 14.73 10.85
CA CYS A 33 16.41 15.53 9.79
C CYS A 33 15.91 16.91 10.24
N GLY A 34 15.92 17.20 11.53
CA GLY A 34 15.46 18.48 12.07
C GLY A 34 13.94 18.66 12.13
N SER A 35 13.15 17.68 11.70
CA SER A 35 11.69 17.79 11.73
C SER A 35 11.15 17.85 13.16
N LYS A 36 10.20 18.74 13.40
CA LYS A 36 9.49 18.90 14.67
C LYS A 36 8.21 18.06 14.64
N PHE A 37 7.94 17.29 15.69
CA PHE A 37 6.80 16.39 15.77
C PHE A 37 6.43 16.12 17.23
N THR A 38 5.23 15.61 17.50
CA THR A 38 4.82 15.22 18.85
C THR A 38 5.20 13.77 19.10
N ILE A 39 5.81 13.48 20.25
CA ILE A 39 6.21 12.12 20.62
C ILE A 39 4.95 11.33 21.01
N PRO A 40 4.72 10.14 20.43
CA PRO A 40 3.53 9.33 20.73
C PRO A 40 3.45 8.93 22.20
N ASP A 41 2.24 8.90 22.77
CA ASP A 41 1.98 8.44 24.13
C ASP A 41 1.41 7.01 24.10
N TYR A 42 2.12 6.10 24.77
CA TYR A 42 1.79 4.67 24.89
C TYR A 42 1.35 4.32 26.31
N SER A 43 1.02 5.30 27.15
CA SER A 43 0.75 5.10 28.57
C SER A 43 -0.69 4.67 28.88
N GLN A 44 -1.50 4.33 27.87
CA GLN A 44 -2.90 3.96 28.05
C GLN A 44 -3.17 2.57 27.43
N GLY A 45 -2.78 1.52 28.16
CA GLY A 45 -2.88 0.14 27.68
C GLY A 45 -3.04 -0.91 28.79
N GLU A 46 -3.48 -0.52 29.98
CA GLU A 46 -3.88 -1.44 31.06
C GLU A 46 -5.21 -0.95 31.66
N ASP A 47 -6.32 -1.13 30.94
CA ASP A 47 -7.64 -1.20 31.57
C ASP A 47 -8.50 -2.26 30.88
N SER A 48 -8.73 -3.32 31.63
CA SER A 48 -9.70 -4.36 31.32
C SER A 48 -11.11 -3.82 31.55
N GLY A 49 -11.87 -3.66 30.47
CA GLY A 49 -13.31 -3.91 30.41
C GLY A 49 -14.22 -3.06 31.29
N ALA A 50 -14.94 -2.12 30.66
CA ALA A 50 -16.36 -1.90 30.91
C ALA A 50 -17.02 -1.21 29.71
N VAL A 51 -17.91 -1.95 29.05
CA VAL A 51 -18.94 -1.39 28.18
C VAL A 51 -19.91 -0.56 29.03
N GLY A 52 -20.15 0.68 28.61
CA GLY A 52 -21.18 1.55 29.16
C GLY A 52 -21.69 2.47 28.06
N VAL A 53 -22.78 2.07 27.42
CA VAL A 53 -23.56 2.89 26.48
C VAL A 53 -24.72 3.58 27.20
N ALA A 54 -24.97 4.82 26.76
CA ALA A 54 -26.18 5.64 26.84
C ALA A 54 -26.49 6.39 28.15
N ASP A 55 -26.55 7.72 28.07
CA ASP A 55 -27.74 8.55 28.40
C ASP A 55 -27.49 10.02 27.96
N GLU A 56 -28.16 10.48 26.90
CA GLU A 56 -29.33 11.39 26.94
C GLU A 56 -28.99 12.86 27.27
N VAL A 57 -28.96 13.72 26.25
CA VAL A 57 -29.13 15.17 26.42
C VAL A 57 -30.19 15.66 25.44
N ALA A 58 -31.38 15.90 25.98
CA ALA A 58 -32.50 16.57 25.33
C ALA A 58 -32.34 18.10 25.36
N GLY A 59 -32.81 18.76 24.30
CA GLY A 59 -33.26 20.17 24.35
C GLY A 59 -32.77 21.09 23.22
N PRO A 60 -33.65 21.61 22.33
CA PRO A 60 -33.33 22.58 21.28
C PRO A 60 -33.40 24.03 21.80
N PRO A 61 -32.85 25.01 21.06
CA PRO A 61 -33.74 25.90 20.30
C PRO A 61 -33.19 26.39 18.94
N ALA A 62 -34.09 26.56 17.98
CA ALA A 62 -34.00 27.50 16.85
C ALA A 62 -34.49 28.91 17.34
N PRO A 63 -34.40 30.06 16.61
CA PRO A 63 -34.63 30.20 15.16
C PRO A 63 -33.81 31.29 14.40
N GLU A 64 -34.06 31.31 13.08
CA GLU A 64 -34.07 32.46 12.13
C GLU A 64 -32.79 33.30 11.89
N ASP A 65 -32.31 33.37 10.64
CA ASP A 65 -32.75 34.41 9.68
C ASP A 65 -32.07 34.27 8.29
N SER A 66 -32.93 34.31 7.25
CA SER A 66 -32.79 34.91 5.91
C SER A 66 -31.61 34.65 4.95
N GLN A 67 -31.96 34.18 3.73
CA GLN A 67 -32.01 34.92 2.43
C GLN A 67 -31.89 33.90 1.26
N VAL A 68 -32.98 33.53 0.57
CA VAL A 68 -33.45 34.03 -0.76
C VAL A 68 -32.29 34.18 -1.77
N GLY A 69 -32.18 33.55 -2.95
CA GLY A 69 -33.01 32.76 -3.88
C GLY A 69 -32.17 32.61 -5.18
N PRO A 70 -32.73 32.51 -6.40
CA PRO A 70 -33.58 31.46 -6.99
C PRO A 70 -32.93 30.77 -8.23
N GLY A 71 -33.51 29.63 -8.64
CA GLY A 71 -33.69 29.27 -10.07
C GLY A 71 -32.61 28.46 -10.78
N GLN A 72 -32.92 27.19 -11.08
CA GLN A 72 -33.21 26.67 -12.44
C GLN A 72 -33.35 25.14 -12.35
N GLU A 73 -34.55 24.59 -12.63
CA GLU A 73 -34.87 23.86 -13.89
C GLU A 73 -34.08 22.55 -14.00
N THR A 74 -34.62 21.36 -14.24
CA THR A 74 -35.86 20.92 -14.85
C THR A 74 -35.96 19.41 -14.63
N SER A 75 -37.18 18.94 -14.43
CA SER A 75 -37.60 17.54 -14.41
C SER A 75 -37.15 16.77 -15.65
N ALA A 76 -36.80 15.48 -15.49
CA ALA A 76 -37.33 14.37 -16.30
C ALA A 76 -36.73 13.02 -15.86
N PRO A 77 -37.43 11.90 -16.15
CA PRO A 77 -37.46 10.71 -15.31
C PRO A 77 -36.59 9.54 -15.81
N ILE A 78 -36.44 8.57 -14.90
CA ILE A 78 -36.18 7.13 -15.05
C ILE A 78 -36.52 6.52 -16.42
N ASP A 79 -35.65 5.61 -16.89
CA ASP A 79 -36.06 4.32 -17.43
C ASP A 79 -34.92 3.27 -17.28
N PRO A 80 -35.14 2.18 -16.54
CA PRO A 80 -34.33 0.97 -16.57
C PRO A 80 -34.89 -0.06 -17.58
N ASP A 81 -33.98 -0.88 -18.12
CA ASP A 81 -34.25 -2.13 -18.82
C ASP A 81 -34.66 -2.07 -20.31
N THR A 82 -33.74 -2.48 -21.18
CA THR A 82 -34.11 -3.34 -22.32
C THR A 82 -32.96 -4.28 -22.64
N LEU A 83 -33.11 -5.52 -22.19
CA LEU A 83 -32.45 -6.69 -22.76
C LEU A 83 -32.85 -6.85 -24.24
N ALA A 84 -31.87 -6.99 -25.15
CA ALA A 84 -32.11 -7.60 -26.45
C ALA A 84 -30.88 -8.34 -26.96
N VAL A 85 -31.10 -9.63 -27.18
CA VAL A 85 -30.23 -10.70 -27.62
C VAL A 85 -30.09 -10.73 -29.15
N ALA A 86 -28.90 -11.11 -29.64
CA ALA A 86 -28.67 -11.82 -30.90
C ALA A 86 -27.21 -12.31 -30.89
N ASP A 87 -26.95 -13.56 -30.51
CA ASP A 87 -26.91 -14.74 -31.40
C ASP A 87 -25.90 -14.56 -32.56
N THR A 88 -24.72 -15.15 -32.39
CA THR A 88 -23.85 -15.50 -33.51
C THR A 88 -23.15 -16.82 -33.16
N THR A 89 -23.85 -17.88 -33.53
CA THR A 89 -23.35 -19.10 -34.17
C THR A 89 -21.97 -19.61 -33.74
N ILE A 90 -22.01 -20.65 -32.90
CA ILE A 90 -20.97 -21.67 -32.72
C ILE A 90 -20.73 -22.37 -34.06
N ALA A 91 -19.55 -22.16 -34.66
CA ALA A 91 -19.04 -23.03 -35.71
C ALA A 91 -17.88 -23.86 -35.14
N ALA A 92 -18.17 -25.13 -34.89
CA ALA A 92 -17.20 -26.14 -34.57
C ALA A 92 -16.26 -26.38 -35.75
N VAL A 93 -14.94 -26.33 -35.49
CA VAL A 93 -13.93 -26.93 -36.37
C VAL A 93 -13.24 -28.09 -35.63
N PRO A 94 -13.05 -29.25 -36.27
CA PRO A 94 -12.49 -30.45 -35.65
C PRO A 94 -10.97 -30.35 -35.41
N PRO A 95 -10.39 -31.23 -34.57
CA PRO A 95 -8.98 -31.17 -34.21
C PRO A 95 -8.13 -31.84 -35.29
N THR A 96 -7.25 -31.06 -35.93
CA THR A 96 -6.16 -31.62 -36.74
C THR A 96 -4.85 -31.43 -35.98
N MET A 97 -4.36 -32.56 -35.47
CA MET A 97 -2.98 -32.78 -35.05
C MET A 97 -2.01 -32.32 -36.15
N LEU A 98 -1.16 -31.33 -35.86
CA LEU A 98 0.26 -31.42 -36.21
C LEU A 98 1.08 -30.47 -35.33
N VAL A 99 1.82 -31.12 -34.43
CA VAL A 99 3.10 -30.73 -33.84
C VAL A 99 3.77 -29.52 -34.51
N GLN A 100 3.91 -28.44 -33.74
CA GLN A 100 5.17 -27.71 -33.61
C GLN A 100 5.11 -26.89 -32.32
N HIS A 101 5.71 -27.46 -31.27
CA HIS A 101 6.19 -26.69 -30.14
C HIS A 101 7.04 -25.52 -30.68
N PRO A 102 6.73 -24.24 -30.40
CA PRO A 102 7.83 -23.31 -30.25
C PRO A 102 8.65 -23.85 -29.08
N PRO A 103 9.98 -24.04 -29.23
CA PRO A 103 10.79 -24.40 -28.07
C PRO A 103 10.51 -23.35 -27.00
N ALA A 104 10.36 -23.83 -25.76
CA ALA A 104 10.46 -23.01 -24.58
C ALA A 104 11.63 -22.05 -24.80
N THR A 105 11.30 -20.79 -25.13
CA THR A 105 12.27 -19.73 -25.05
C THR A 105 12.33 -19.49 -23.56
N SER A 106 13.14 -20.32 -22.89
CA SER A 106 13.73 -19.97 -21.62
C SER A 106 14.14 -18.51 -21.76
N PRO A 107 13.68 -17.59 -20.91
CA PRO A 107 14.48 -16.41 -20.70
C PRO A 107 15.81 -16.95 -20.16
N GLU A 108 16.78 -17.08 -21.05
CA GLU A 108 18.18 -17.19 -20.67
C GLU A 108 18.39 -16.06 -19.69
N LEU A 109 18.65 -16.46 -18.45
CA LEU A 109 19.14 -15.60 -17.39
C LEU A 109 20.25 -14.77 -18.00
N SER A 110 19.93 -13.51 -18.31
CA SER A 110 20.89 -12.49 -18.68
C SER A 110 21.63 -12.11 -17.39
N SER A 111 22.42 -13.07 -16.90
CA SER A 111 23.39 -12.93 -15.85
C SER A 111 24.57 -12.16 -16.42
N ALA A 112 24.44 -10.84 -16.48
CA ALA A 112 25.53 -9.86 -16.42
C ALA A 112 24.98 -8.45 -16.67
N ALA A 113 24.43 -7.82 -15.62
CA ALA A 113 24.35 -6.37 -15.54
C ALA A 113 24.87 -5.93 -14.18
N THR A 114 26.15 -6.22 -13.92
CA THR A 114 26.92 -5.52 -12.89
C THR A 114 27.12 -4.09 -13.37
N GLY A 115 26.13 -3.26 -13.12
CA GLY A 115 26.14 -1.87 -13.57
C GLY A 115 24.79 -1.20 -13.33
N LEU A 116 24.52 -0.88 -12.05
CA LEU A 116 23.36 -0.14 -11.56
C LEU A 116 22.00 -0.81 -11.86
N LEU A 117 21.57 -1.71 -10.97
CA LEU A 117 20.18 -2.20 -10.95
C LEU A 117 19.22 -1.00 -10.89
N SER A 118 18.23 -0.95 -11.78
CA SER A 118 17.14 0.02 -11.63
C SER A 118 16.25 -0.38 -10.45
N LEU A 119 15.46 0.55 -9.91
CA LEU A 119 14.49 0.23 -8.85
C LEU A 119 13.48 -0.84 -9.29
N ARG A 120 13.17 -0.89 -10.59
CA ARG A 120 12.36 -1.96 -11.17
C ARG A 120 13.05 -3.31 -11.08
N ASP A 121 14.31 -3.40 -11.53
CA ASP A 121 15.05 -4.67 -11.52
C ASP A 121 15.25 -5.16 -10.08
N ALA A 122 15.62 -4.24 -9.18
CA ALA A 122 15.73 -4.53 -7.76
C ALA A 122 14.39 -5.05 -7.19
N PHE A 123 13.26 -4.43 -7.56
CA PHE A 123 11.95 -4.93 -7.18
C PHE A 123 11.69 -6.33 -7.70
N GLU A 124 11.89 -6.59 -9.00
CA GLU A 124 11.60 -7.90 -9.59
C GLU A 124 12.47 -9.01 -8.99
N ILE A 125 13.74 -8.73 -8.71
CA ILE A 125 14.66 -9.66 -8.03
C ILE A 125 14.16 -9.97 -6.61
N LEU A 126 13.84 -8.95 -5.81
CA LEU A 126 13.36 -9.13 -4.44
C LEU A 126 11.98 -9.82 -4.41
N TRP A 127 11.11 -9.48 -5.35
CA TRP A 127 9.77 -10.05 -5.49
C TRP A 127 9.82 -11.54 -5.81
N ALA A 128 10.70 -11.94 -6.74
CA ALA A 128 10.90 -13.34 -7.10
C ALA A 128 11.51 -14.18 -5.98
N ARG A 129 12.30 -13.56 -5.09
CA ARG A 129 13.04 -14.24 -4.01
C ARG A 129 12.34 -14.26 -2.65
N ARG A 130 11.16 -13.65 -2.53
CA ARG A 130 10.43 -13.57 -1.26
C ARG A 130 10.09 -14.98 -0.73
N SER A 131 10.44 -15.22 0.53
CA SER A 131 10.09 -16.46 1.25
C SER A 131 8.73 -16.32 1.94
N THR A 132 8.13 -17.42 2.39
CA THR A 132 6.88 -17.37 3.15
C THR A 132 7.01 -16.47 4.38
N GLY A 133 6.16 -15.44 4.47
CA GLY A 133 6.19 -14.42 5.54
C GLY A 133 7.05 -13.19 5.23
N ALA A 134 7.81 -13.19 4.13
CA ALA A 134 8.49 -12.00 3.63
C ALA A 134 7.59 -11.20 2.68
N TYR A 135 7.62 -9.89 2.79
CA TYR A 135 6.86 -8.96 1.95
C TYR A 135 7.76 -7.83 1.47
N VAL A 136 7.48 -7.33 0.26
CA VAL A 136 8.23 -6.20 -0.31
C VAL A 136 7.52 -4.91 0.07
N GLU A 137 8.29 -3.88 0.40
CA GLU A 137 7.81 -2.51 0.62
C GLU A 137 8.38 -1.59 -0.45
N LEU A 138 7.49 -0.86 -1.11
CA LEU A 138 7.79 0.23 -2.02
C LEU A 138 7.65 1.54 -1.26
N HIS A 139 8.76 2.25 -1.06
CA HIS A 139 8.76 3.56 -0.45
C HIS A 139 8.71 4.60 -1.56
N LEU A 140 7.65 5.39 -1.58
CA LEU A 140 7.45 6.46 -2.56
C LEU A 140 8.17 7.74 -2.12
N LYS A 141 8.57 8.57 -3.09
CA LYS A 141 9.14 9.91 -2.84
C LYS A 141 8.16 10.83 -2.09
N SER A 142 6.84 10.54 -2.15
CA SER A 142 5.80 11.25 -1.39
C SER A 142 5.82 10.95 0.11
N GLY A 143 6.49 9.88 0.53
CA GLY A 143 6.49 9.38 1.91
C GLY A 143 5.53 8.22 2.16
N ASP A 144 4.66 7.91 1.20
CA ASP A 144 3.77 6.76 1.26
C ASP A 144 4.56 5.45 1.13
N ILE A 145 4.11 4.42 1.85
CA ILE A 145 4.68 3.07 1.77
C ILE A 145 3.60 2.13 1.25
N LEU A 146 3.92 1.43 0.17
CA LEU A 146 3.03 0.45 -0.44
C LEU A 146 3.60 -0.94 -0.23
N SER A 147 2.82 -1.81 0.41
CA SER A 147 3.19 -3.21 0.68
C SER A 147 2.35 -4.13 -0.21
N PRO A 148 2.73 -4.32 -1.49
CA PRO A 148 1.93 -5.10 -2.43
C PRO A 148 1.87 -6.56 -2.02
N GLU A 149 0.67 -7.13 -2.03
CA GLU A 149 0.46 -8.57 -1.94
C GLU A 149 0.53 -9.22 -3.33
N PHE A 150 0.18 -8.47 -4.38
CA PHE A 150 0.20 -8.91 -5.75
C PHE A 150 0.94 -7.91 -6.65
N TYR A 151 1.66 -8.46 -7.64
CA TYR A 151 2.35 -7.73 -8.69
C TYR A 151 2.05 -8.40 -10.02
N SER A 152 1.61 -7.62 -11.00
CA SER A 152 1.31 -8.13 -12.35
C SER A 152 2.46 -7.80 -13.30
N THR A 153 3.29 -8.79 -13.63
CA THR A 153 4.39 -8.61 -14.60
C THR A 153 3.88 -8.28 -16.01
N SER A 154 2.74 -8.85 -16.42
CA SER A 154 2.16 -8.64 -17.76
C SER A 154 1.61 -7.23 -17.97
N LEU A 155 1.11 -6.59 -16.90
CA LEU A 155 0.57 -5.24 -16.95
C LEU A 155 1.58 -4.18 -16.48
N SER A 156 2.75 -4.61 -16.02
CA SER A 156 3.85 -3.73 -15.62
C SER A 156 4.81 -3.49 -16.78
N GLY A 157 5.34 -2.27 -16.83
CA GLY A 157 6.26 -1.84 -17.88
C GLY A 157 7.51 -1.19 -17.30
N PRO A 158 8.40 -0.66 -18.17
CA PRO A 158 9.62 0.03 -17.74
C PRO A 158 9.35 1.37 -17.07
N ALA A 159 8.17 1.97 -17.24
CA ALA A 159 7.80 3.25 -16.63
C ALA A 159 7.03 3.11 -15.32
N GLN A 160 6.21 2.07 -15.17
CA GLN A 160 5.35 1.85 -14.00
C GLN A 160 5.12 0.37 -13.71
N GLY A 161 4.92 0.03 -12.44
CA GLY A 161 4.47 -1.29 -11.99
C GLY A 161 3.01 -1.26 -11.56
N LEU A 162 2.28 -2.35 -11.80
CA LEU A 162 0.91 -2.54 -11.32
C LEU A 162 0.90 -3.47 -10.11
N PHE A 163 0.34 -2.96 -9.02
CA PHE A 163 0.33 -3.56 -7.71
C PHE A 163 -1.10 -3.71 -7.19
N ALA A 164 -1.34 -4.74 -6.38
CA ALA A 164 -2.52 -4.80 -5.54
C ALA A 164 -2.14 -4.95 -4.07
N THR A 165 -2.75 -4.14 -3.23
CA THR A 165 -2.69 -4.20 -1.77
C THR A 165 -4.05 -4.62 -1.24
N ARG A 166 -4.09 -5.38 -0.15
CA ARG A 166 -5.34 -5.61 0.59
C ARG A 166 -5.50 -4.53 1.63
N ASP A 167 -6.70 -3.97 1.66
CA ASP A 167 -7.17 -3.00 2.63
C ASP A 167 -7.72 -3.71 3.88
N ASP A 168 -7.90 -2.97 4.99
CA ASP A 168 -8.42 -3.50 6.25
C ASP A 168 -9.84 -4.06 6.11
N ASP A 169 -10.62 -3.54 5.15
CA ASP A 169 -11.95 -4.03 4.79
C ASP A 169 -11.92 -5.37 4.00
N GLY A 170 -10.73 -5.92 3.73
CA GLY A 170 -10.54 -7.13 2.93
C GLY A 170 -10.70 -6.91 1.42
N CYS A 171 -11.01 -5.69 1.00
CA CYS A 171 -11.00 -5.27 -0.40
C CYS A 171 -9.56 -5.13 -0.93
N TYR A 172 -9.38 -5.29 -2.24
CA TYR A 172 -8.09 -5.01 -2.87
C TYR A 172 -8.09 -3.61 -3.49
N ALA A 173 -7.07 -2.82 -3.17
CA ALA A 173 -6.76 -1.60 -3.89
C ALA A 173 -5.72 -1.92 -4.98
N LEU A 174 -6.02 -1.53 -6.22
CA LEU A 174 -5.07 -1.64 -7.35
C LEU A 174 -4.41 -0.28 -7.58
N ALA A 175 -3.09 -0.26 -7.64
CA ALA A 175 -2.30 0.95 -7.85
C ALA A 175 -1.26 0.74 -8.95
N ALA A 176 -1.28 1.63 -9.94
CA ALA A 176 -0.19 1.78 -10.89
C ALA A 176 0.80 2.81 -10.34
N VAL A 177 2.04 2.39 -10.07
CA VAL A 177 3.07 3.23 -9.47
C VAL A 177 4.20 3.43 -10.47
N ALA A 178 4.52 4.69 -10.77
CA ALA A 178 5.67 5.03 -11.60
C ALA A 178 6.98 4.65 -10.90
N TRP A 179 7.90 4.01 -11.61
CA TRP A 179 9.20 3.61 -11.03
C TRP A 179 10.05 4.81 -10.62
N ASP A 180 9.89 5.96 -11.29
CA ASP A 180 10.53 7.21 -10.84
C ASP A 180 9.92 7.74 -9.54
N ALA A 181 8.65 7.44 -9.23
CA ALA A 181 8.06 7.84 -7.95
C ALA A 181 8.57 6.98 -6.78
N VAL A 182 9.16 5.83 -7.06
CA VAL A 182 9.76 4.95 -6.04
C VAL A 182 11.11 5.55 -5.62
N ALA A 183 11.30 5.74 -4.32
CA ALA A 183 12.55 6.18 -3.73
C ALA A 183 13.41 4.99 -3.28
N GLN A 184 12.77 3.93 -2.79
CA GLN A 184 13.45 2.76 -2.26
C GLN A 184 12.55 1.52 -2.36
N VAL A 185 13.17 0.37 -2.63
CA VAL A 185 12.54 -0.95 -2.53
C VAL A 185 13.22 -1.71 -1.40
N SER A 186 12.44 -2.33 -0.53
CA SER A 186 12.99 -3.17 0.55
C SER A 186 12.20 -4.46 0.72
N LEU A 187 12.89 -5.53 1.14
CA LEU A 187 12.28 -6.80 1.47
C LEU A 187 12.29 -6.96 2.99
N ARG A 188 11.12 -7.07 3.60
CA ARG A 188 10.93 -7.28 5.03
C ARG A 188 10.46 -8.69 5.34
N GLY A 189 10.58 -9.10 6.60
CA GLY A 189 10.21 -10.45 7.04
C GLY A 189 11.18 -11.55 6.60
N VAL A 190 12.41 -11.18 6.24
CA VAL A 190 13.45 -12.14 5.82
C VAL A 190 14.09 -12.77 7.05
N ALA A 191 13.81 -14.05 7.30
CA ALA A 191 14.39 -14.79 8.42
C ALA A 191 15.85 -15.23 8.18
N GLN A 192 16.20 -15.51 6.92
CA GLN A 192 17.57 -15.85 6.50
C GLN A 192 17.95 -14.98 5.31
N LEU A 193 19.04 -14.23 5.45
CA LEU A 193 19.54 -13.36 4.40
C LEU A 193 20.12 -14.24 3.28
N PRO A 194 19.70 -14.09 2.02
CA PRO A 194 20.25 -14.89 0.93
C PRO A 194 21.70 -14.47 0.65
N ASP A 195 22.66 -15.34 0.94
CA ASP A 195 24.11 -15.09 0.77
C ASP A 195 24.48 -14.67 -0.66
N ASP A 196 23.76 -15.21 -1.64
CA ASP A 196 23.97 -15.00 -3.08
C ASP A 196 23.61 -13.57 -3.55
N LEU A 197 22.88 -12.76 -2.75
CA LEU A 197 22.72 -11.32 -3.03
C LEU A 197 23.92 -10.47 -2.59
N PHE A 198 24.82 -11.03 -1.77
CA PHE A 198 25.92 -10.32 -1.13
C PHE A 198 27.27 -11.02 -1.30
N ALA A 199 27.32 -12.10 -2.08
CA ALA A 199 28.56 -12.74 -2.48
C ALA A 199 29.21 -11.89 -3.57
N ASP A 200 30.39 -11.34 -3.26
CA ASP A 200 31.28 -10.61 -4.19
C ASP A 200 31.94 -11.58 -5.19
#